data_AF-A0A0D0Q389-F1
#
_entry.id   AF-A0A0D0Q389-F1
#
_cell.length_a   1.000
_cell.length_b   1.000
_cell.length_c   1.000
_cell.angle_alpha   90.00
_cell.angle_beta   90.00
_cell.angle_gamma   90.00
#
_symmetry.space_group_name_H-M   'P 1'
#
loop_
_entity.id
_entity.type
_entity.pdbx_description
1 polymer ?
#
loop_
_entity_poly.entity_id
_entity_poly.type
_entity_poly.pdbx_seq_one_letter_code
_entity_poly.pdbx_strand_id
1 'polypeptide(L)' 'MHKTNTWAVILTTAGRLTRTEHRSQPEAYRKIAAELKDIENGTSRVERIRVELWDPNRGNWALYEIAYHTD' A
#
# COMPACT_ATOMS: atom_id res chain seq x y z
N MET A 1 12.50 -12.23 19.25
CA MET A 1 11.88 -12.31 17.91
C MET A 1 11.81 -10.91 17.33
N HIS A 2 12.65 -10.58 16.35
CA HIS A 2 12.48 -9.33 15.60
C HIS A 2 11.24 -9.49 14.73
N LYS A 3 10.15 -8.79 15.06
CA LYS A 3 9.01 -8.67 14.14
C LYS A 3 9.54 -7.98 12.90
N THR A 4 9.68 -8.74 11.81
CA THR A 4 10.08 -8.24 10.50
C THR A 4 9.15 -7.07 10.17
N ASN A 5 9.73 -5.89 9.90
CA ASN A 5 8.98 -4.69 9.54
C ASN A 5 7.98 -5.05 8.43
N THR A 6 6.70 -5.13 8.79
CA THR A 6 5.65 -5.59 7.88
C THR A 6 5.14 -4.37 7.14
N TRP A 7 5.12 -4.45 5.81
CA TRP A 7 4.66 -3.39 4.93
C TRP A 7 3.22 -3.67 4.53
N ALA A 8 2.37 -2.67 4.46
CA ALA A 8 1.02 -2.81 3.95
C ALA A 8 0.75 -1.80 2.84
N VAL A 9 0.22 -2.28 1.73
CA VAL A 9 -0.28 -1.45 0.63
C VAL A 9 -1.79 -1.45 0.73
N ILE A 10 -2.37 -0.26 0.82
CA ILE A 10 -3.80 -0.05 0.92
C ILE A 10 -4.27 0.70 -0.33
N LEU A 11 -5.12 0.01 -1.08
CA LEU A 11 -5.77 0.51 -2.28
C LEU A 11 -7.18 0.99 -1.90
N THR A 12 -7.54 2.17 -2.36
CA THR A 12 -8.90 2.72 -2.19
C THR A 12 -9.55 2.81 -3.55
N THR A 13 -10.72 2.19 -3.71
CA THR A 13 -11.49 2.18 -4.96
C THR A 13 -12.95 2.42 -4.63
N ALA A 14 -13.53 3.54 -5.07
CA ALA A 14 -14.94 3.89 -4.82
C ALA A 14 -15.33 3.74 -3.34
N GLY A 15 -14.47 4.24 -2.44
CA GLY A 15 -14.66 4.13 -0.98
C GLY A 15 -14.35 2.76 -0.35
N ARG A 16 -14.05 1.72 -1.14
CA ARG A 16 -13.63 0.40 -0.64
C ARG A 16 -12.12 0.34 -0.44
N LEU A 17 -11.71 -0.10 0.75
CA LEU A 17 -10.31 -0.29 1.12
C LEU A 17 -9.90 -1.76 0.92
N THR A 18 -8.83 -1.98 0.15
CA THR A 18 -8.17 -3.28 0.00
C THR A 18 -6.77 -3.20 0.58
N ARG A 19 -6.52 -3.95 1.64
CA ARG A 19 -5.21 -4.02 2.31
C ARG A 19 -4.48 -5.29 1.87
N THR A 20 -3.21 -5.14 1.49
CA THR A 20 -2.29 -6.27 1.23
C THR A 20 -1.03 -6.09 2.04
N GLU A 21 -0.61 -7.14 2.74
CA GLU A 21 0.58 -7.12 3.59
C GLU A 21 1.75 -7.83 2.91
N HIS A 22 2.94 -7.29 3.10
CA HIS A 22 4.17 -7.65 2.42
C HIS A 22 5.30 -7.74 3.44
N ARG A 23 6.27 -8.62 3.20
CA ARG A 23 7.37 -8.87 4.14
C ARG A 23 8.54 -7.90 3.97
N SER A 24 8.53 -7.15 2.87
CA SER A 24 9.62 -6.25 2.51
C SER A 24 9.12 -5.05 1.69
N GLN A 25 9.89 -3.97 1.74
CA GLN A 25 9.62 -2.77 0.94
C GLN A 25 9.59 -3.08 -0.57
N PRO A 26 10.53 -3.84 -1.15
CA PRO A 26 10.50 -4.12 -2.59
C PRO A 26 9.25 -4.88 -3.04
N GLU A 27 8.69 -5.76 -2.20
CA GLU A 27 7.42 -6.44 -2.49
C GLU A 27 6.24 -5.46 -2.55
N ALA A 28 6.15 -4.57 -1.56
CA ALA A 28 5.12 -3.54 -1.53
C ALA A 28 5.20 -2.64 -2.76
N TYR A 29 6.39 -2.14 -3.11
CA TYR A 29 6.57 -1.26 -4.27
C TYR A 29 6.36 -1.98 -5.61
N ARG A 30 6.64 -3.29 -5.73
CA ARG A 30 6.24 -4.06 -6.91
C ARG A 30 4.72 -4.11 -7.08
N LYS A 31 3.96 -4.26 -5.99
CA LYS A 31 2.50 -4.22 -6.05
C LYS A 31 1.98 -2.84 -6.43
N ILE A 32 2.58 -1.77 -5.90
CA ILE A 32 2.25 -0.39 -6.27
C ILE A 32 2.50 -0.17 -7.76
N ALA A 33 3.67 -0.54 -8.27
CA ALA A 33 4.03 -0.36 -9.69
C ALA A 33 3.07 -1.12 -10.63
N ALA A 34 2.68 -2.34 -10.26
CA ALA A 34 1.68 -3.09 -11.01
C ALA A 34 0.31 -2.37 -11.03
N GLU A 35 -0.13 -1.87 -9.88
CA GLU A 35 -1.41 -1.16 -9.77
C GLU A 35 -1.40 0.16 -10.54
N LEU A 36 -0.30 0.93 -10.47
CA LEU A 36 -0.13 2.16 -11.26
C LEU A 36 -0.21 1.88 -12.75
N LYS A 37 0.43 0.81 -13.23
CA LYS A 37 0.33 0.38 -14.62
C LYS A 37 -1.11 0.02 -15.00
N ASP A 38 -1.87 -0.62 -14.12
CA ASP A 38 -3.28 -0.94 -14.36
C ASP A 38 -4.16 0.33 -14.39
N ILE A 39 -3.85 1.33 -13.57
CA ILE A 39 -4.50 2.65 -13.61
C ILE A 39 -4.20 3.36 -14.94
N GLU A 40 -2.93 3.41 -15.35
CA GLU A 40 -2.51 4.00 -16.63
C GLU A 40 -3.17 3.32 -17.83
N ASN A 41 -3.35 2.00 -17.77
CA ASN A 41 -4.04 1.23 -18.81
C ASN A 41 -5.58 1.35 -18.75
N GLY A 42 -6.13 2.04 -17.74
CA GLY A 42 -7.57 2.18 -17.53
C GLY A 42 -8.28 0.90 -17.05
N THR A 43 -7.53 -0.11 -16.60
CA THR A 43 -8.07 -1.38 -16.08
C THR A 43 -8.34 -1.32 -14.58
N SER A 44 -7.68 -0.42 -13.84
CA SER A 44 -7.93 -0.15 -12.42
C SER A 44 -8.60 1.21 -12.21
N ARG A 45 -9.50 1.27 -11.22
CA ARG A 45 -10.20 2.49 -10.77
C ARG A 45 -9.78 2.91 -9.37
N VAL A 46 -8.58 2.51 -8.96
CA VAL A 46 -8.02 2.92 -7.66
C VAL A 46 -7.88 4.44 -7.66
N GLU A 47 -8.44 5.07 -6.63
CA GLU A 47 -8.43 6.51 -6.38
C GLU A 47 -7.27 6.90 -5.46
N ARG A 48 -6.79 5.97 -4.63
CA ARG A 48 -5.69 6.23 -3.69
C ARG A 48 -4.92 4.96 -3.34
N ILE A 49 -3.60 5.08 -3.33
CA ILE A 49 -2.66 4.06 -2.85
C ILE A 49 -1.88 4.66 -1.68
N ARG A 50 -1.95 4.02 -0.52
CA ARG A 50 -1.12 4.39 0.64
C ARG A 50 -0.32 3.20 1.14
N VAL A 51 0.87 3.48 1.65
CA VAL A 51 1.77 2.51 2.24
C VAL A 51 1.80 2.74 3.74
N GLU A 52 1.54 1.69 4.50
CA GLU A 52 1.68 1.70 5.95
C GLU A 52 2.82 0.76 6.36
N LEU A 53 3.56 1.15 7.40
CA LEU A 53 4.58 0.34 8.03
C LEU A 53 4.09 -0.06 9.44
N TRP A 54 4.17 -1.35 9.76
CA TRP A 54 3.92 -1.80 11.12
C TRP A 54 5.03 -1.30 12.03
N ASP A 55 4.67 -0.47 13.02
CA ASP A 55 5.58 -0.03 14.08
C ASP A 55 5.48 -1.03 15.25
N PRO A 56 6.51 -1.90 15.45
CA PRO A 56 6.49 -2.87 16.53
C PRO A 56 6.61 -2.23 17.92
N ASN A 57 7.15 -0.99 18.01
CA ASN A 57 7.30 -0.28 19.28
C ASN A 57 5.96 0.32 19.73
N ARG A 58 5.15 0.76 18.78
CA ARG A 58 3.82 1.36 19.05
C ARG A 58 2.66 0.37 18.91
N GLY A 59 2.91 -0.80 18.32
CA GLY A 59 1.89 -1.83 18.11
C GLY A 59 0.78 -1.37 17.17
N ASN A 60 1.10 -0.50 16.21
CA ASN A 60 0.15 0.04 15.25
C ASN A 60 0.75 0.17 13.85
N TRP A 61 -0.13 0.40 12.88
CA TRP A 61 0.27 0.76 11.53
C TRP A 61 0.46 2.26 11.42
N ALA A 62 1.66 2.69 11.03
CA ALA A 62 1.96 4.07 10.75
C ALA A 62 1.90 4.31 9.24
N LEU A 63 1.30 5.43 8.82
CA LEU A 63 1.40 5.87 7.43
C LEU A 63 2.88 6.13 7.13
N TYR A 64 3.40 5.43 6.12
CA TYR A 64 4.74 5.65 5.60
C TYR A 64 4.70 6.67 4.46
N GLU A 65 3.85 6.44 3.46
CA GLU A 65 3.76 7.27 2.27
C GLU A 65 2.37 7.17 1.60
N ILE A 66 1.97 8.18 0.84
CA ILE A 66 0.88 8.11 -0.13
C ILE A 66 1.52 8.02 -1.51
N ALA A 67 1.45 6.84 -2.13
CA ALA A 67 2.12 6.57 -3.41
C ALA A 67 1.30 7.06 -4.62
N TYR A 68 -0.01 7.24 -4.44
CA TYR A 68 -0.91 7.70 -5.49
C TYR A 68 -2.19 8.27 -4.88
N HIS A 69 -2.74 9.32 -5.47
CA HIS A 69 -4.12 9.76 -5.27
C HIS A 69 -4.64 10.49 -6.51
N THR A 70 -5.94 10.41 -6.75
CA THR A 70 -6.65 11.26 -7.73
C THR A 70 -7.18 12.50 -7.00
N ASP A 71 -6.78 13.69 -7.43
CA ASP A 71 -7.37 14.96 -6.97
C ASP A 71 -8.83 15.14 -7.47
#